data_AF-A0A059A110-F1
#
_entry.id   AF-A0A059A110-F1
#
_cell.length_a   1.000
_cell.length_b   1.000
_cell.length_c   1.000
_cell.angle_alpha   90.00
_cell.angle_beta   90.00
_cell.angle_gamma   90.00
#
_symmetry.space_group_name_H-M   'P 1'
#
loop_
_entity.id
_entity.type
_entity.pdbx_description
1 polymer ?
#
loop_
_entity_poly.entity_id
_entity_poly.type
_entity_poly.pdbx_seq_one_letter_code
_entity_poly.pdbx_strand_id
1 'polypeptide(L)'
;MPLLCVPGPAEEYFSALKPETPYSQYEHKFQEIGLERGWGDTAERVLEMIQLLLDLLEAPDPCTLKNFLGRIPMVFNVVMMSPHGSFAQDDVLRYPDTGGQVVYILDQVRGLESEMLHRIKQQGLDITPRILIVTRLLPDAVGTTCNQRLEKVFATEYSHILRVPFRTEKGMVRKWISRFEVSPYLETYTEDVANEIAGELQGKPDLIIGNYSDGNIVASLLAHKLAVTQCTIAHALEKTKYPESDIYWKKFEEKYHFSCQFTADLIAMNHTDFIITSTFQEIAGRTWLGNMSRTAFTLPGLYRVVHGIDVFDPKFNIVSPGADMSIYFSYKEEKRRLKSFHAEIEELLFSDVENKEHLYTWQIYSERLLDLTAVYGFWKHVSNLDRLESRRYLEMFYALKYRKL
;
A
#
# COMPACT_ATOMS: atom_id res chain seq x y z
N MET A 1 -32.48 -29.12 -7.04
CA MET A 1 -32.59 -29.71 -5.69
C MET A 1 -32.24 -28.64 -4.67
N PRO A 2 -32.91 -28.55 -3.50
CA PRO A 2 -32.44 -27.65 -2.45
C PRO A 2 -31.03 -28.05 -2.01
N LEU A 3 -30.15 -27.06 -1.78
CA LEU A 3 -28.74 -27.20 -1.39
C LEU A 3 -28.51 -28.13 -0.19
N LEU A 4 -29.52 -28.34 0.66
CA LEU A 4 -29.46 -29.19 1.84
C LEU A 4 -29.50 -30.71 1.53
N CYS A 5 -29.84 -31.12 0.30
CA CYS A 5 -29.98 -32.55 -0.05
C CYS A 5 -28.81 -33.12 -0.87
N VAL A 6 -27.86 -32.28 -1.28
CA VAL A 6 -26.75 -32.64 -2.18
C VAL A 6 -25.47 -33.08 -1.44
N PRO A 7 -25.06 -32.48 -0.30
CA PRO A 7 -23.76 -32.76 0.28
C PRO A 7 -23.59 -34.18 0.84
N GLY A 8 -24.62 -34.75 1.46
CA GLY A 8 -24.55 -36.11 2.03
C GLY A 8 -24.31 -37.21 0.97
N PRO A 9 -25.13 -37.28 -0.11
CA PRO A 9 -24.87 -38.22 -1.21
C PRO A 9 -23.53 -37.97 -1.93
N ALA A 10 -23.05 -36.73 -1.96
CA ALA A 10 -21.74 -36.40 -2.50
C ALA A 10 -20.62 -36.99 -1.61
N GLU A 11 -20.70 -36.79 -0.29
CA GLU A 11 -19.73 -37.32 0.67
C GLU A 11 -19.55 -38.85 0.57
N GLU A 12 -20.65 -39.60 0.50
CA GLU A 12 -20.60 -41.06 0.35
C GLU A 12 -19.91 -41.48 -0.96
N TYR A 13 -20.18 -40.77 -2.05
CA TYR A 13 -19.57 -41.04 -3.35
C TYR A 13 -18.06 -40.75 -3.34
N PHE A 14 -17.65 -39.60 -2.79
CA PHE A 14 -16.23 -39.20 -2.77
C PHE A 14 -15.39 -39.99 -1.78
N SER A 15 -15.97 -40.44 -0.67
CA SER A 15 -15.30 -41.33 0.29
C SER A 15 -14.93 -42.70 -0.30
N ALA A 16 -15.61 -43.13 -1.37
CA ALA A 16 -15.33 -44.39 -2.05
C ALA A 16 -14.24 -44.29 -3.14
N LEU A 17 -13.88 -43.06 -3.54
CA LEU A 17 -12.84 -42.83 -4.55
C LEU A 17 -11.44 -42.88 -3.94
N LYS A 18 -10.42 -43.04 -4.78
CA LYS A 18 -9.04 -42.89 -4.33
C LYS A 18 -8.75 -41.40 -4.10
N PRO A 19 -8.01 -41.02 -3.03
CA PRO A 19 -7.74 -39.62 -2.70
C PRO A 19 -7.18 -38.80 -3.87
N GLU A 20 -6.28 -39.38 -4.66
CA GLU A 20 -5.57 -38.73 -5.76
C GLU A 20 -6.34 -38.73 -7.08
N THR A 21 -7.58 -39.27 -7.10
CA THR A 21 -8.40 -39.27 -8.32
C THR A 21 -8.64 -37.83 -8.78
N PRO A 22 -8.26 -37.45 -10.02
CA PRO A 22 -8.40 -36.09 -10.50
C PRO A 22 -9.85 -35.77 -10.87
N TYR A 23 -10.22 -34.49 -10.75
CA TYR A 23 -11.58 -33.98 -11.02
C TYR A 23 -12.17 -34.44 -12.36
N SER A 24 -11.35 -34.48 -13.42
CA SER A 24 -11.79 -34.89 -14.75
C SER A 24 -12.38 -36.31 -14.84
N GLN A 25 -12.08 -37.20 -13.89
CA GLN A 25 -12.61 -38.56 -13.87
C GLN A 25 -14.03 -38.66 -13.31
N TYR A 26 -14.47 -37.70 -12.50
CA TYR A 26 -15.79 -37.70 -11.87
C TYR A 26 -16.63 -36.44 -12.17
N GLU A 27 -16.13 -35.54 -13.02
CA GLU A 27 -16.79 -34.30 -13.43
C GLU A 27 -18.26 -34.49 -13.85
N HIS A 28 -18.53 -35.44 -14.75
CA HIS A 28 -19.90 -35.71 -15.21
C HIS A 28 -20.82 -36.08 -14.05
N LYS A 29 -20.32 -36.92 -13.13
CA LYS A 29 -21.10 -37.34 -11.95
C LYS A 29 -21.33 -36.19 -10.97
N PHE A 30 -20.36 -35.31 -10.84
CA PHE A 30 -20.43 -34.11 -10.00
C PHE A 30 -21.48 -33.12 -10.53
N GLN A 31 -21.53 -32.93 -11.84
CA GLN A 31 -22.56 -32.11 -12.49
C GLN A 31 -23.96 -32.72 -12.39
N GLU A 32 -24.10 -34.05 -12.51
CA GLU A 32 -25.39 -34.74 -12.33
C GLU A 32 -26.03 -34.47 -10.96
N ILE A 33 -25.21 -34.35 -9.90
CA ILE A 33 -25.68 -34.04 -8.54
C ILE A 33 -25.78 -32.53 -8.28
N GLY A 34 -25.48 -31.69 -9.27
CA GLY A 34 -25.64 -30.24 -9.22
C GLY A 34 -24.44 -29.49 -8.64
N LEU A 35 -23.25 -30.10 -8.62
CA LEU A 35 -22.01 -29.45 -8.19
C LEU A 35 -21.13 -29.10 -9.40
N GLU A 36 -20.67 -27.84 -9.44
CA GLU A 36 -19.77 -27.32 -10.46
C GLU A 36 -18.29 -27.41 -10.04
N ARG A 37 -17.36 -27.03 -10.92
CA ARG A 37 -15.93 -26.95 -10.60
C ARG A 37 -15.63 -25.97 -9.45
N GLY A 38 -14.46 -26.09 -8.84
CA GLY A 38 -13.97 -25.16 -7.81
C GLY A 38 -13.95 -25.69 -6.38
N TRP A 39 -14.25 -26.98 -6.17
CA TRP A 39 -14.19 -27.66 -4.87
C TRP A 39 -12.84 -28.33 -4.60
N GLY A 40 -12.06 -28.57 -5.66
CA GLY A 40 -10.81 -29.30 -5.59
C GLY A 40 -10.37 -29.87 -6.93
N ASP A 41 -9.07 -30.04 -7.10
CA ASP A 41 -8.44 -30.76 -8.21
C ASP A 41 -8.45 -32.28 -8.02
N THR A 42 -8.49 -32.77 -6.77
CA THR A 42 -8.52 -34.19 -6.39
C THR A 42 -9.76 -34.54 -5.56
N ALA A 43 -10.14 -35.83 -5.55
CA ALA A 43 -11.27 -36.33 -4.78
C ALA A 43 -11.14 -36.05 -3.28
N GLU A 44 -9.92 -36.18 -2.72
CA GLU A 44 -9.63 -35.82 -1.32
C GLU A 44 -10.00 -34.38 -1.00
N ARG A 45 -9.56 -33.43 -1.84
CA ARG A 45 -9.80 -32.01 -1.61
C ARG A 45 -11.26 -31.63 -1.78
N VAL A 46 -11.94 -32.22 -2.77
CA VAL A 46 -13.38 -32.07 -2.94
C VAL A 46 -14.13 -32.56 -1.69
N LEU A 47 -13.75 -33.73 -1.16
CA LEU A 47 -14.33 -34.28 0.06
C LEU A 47 -14.11 -33.36 1.26
N GLU A 48 -12.89 -32.85 1.47
CA GLU A 48 -12.60 -31.89 2.53
C GLU A 48 -13.50 -30.64 2.45
N MET A 49 -13.68 -30.08 1.25
CA MET A 49 -14.53 -28.90 1.06
C MET A 49 -16.01 -29.19 1.30
N ILE A 50 -16.50 -30.38 0.93
CA ILE A 50 -17.87 -30.83 1.21
C ILE A 50 -18.08 -31.00 2.72
N GLN A 51 -17.11 -31.60 3.43
CA GLN A 51 -17.16 -31.78 4.88
C GLN A 51 -17.18 -30.44 5.62
N LEU A 52 -16.31 -29.50 5.22
CA LEU A 52 -16.35 -28.14 5.77
C LEU A 52 -17.72 -27.47 5.58
N LEU A 53 -18.37 -27.67 4.43
CA LEU A 53 -19.71 -27.13 4.20
C LEU A 53 -20.77 -27.84 5.05
N LEU A 54 -20.70 -29.16 5.18
CA LEU A 54 -21.61 -29.94 6.03
C LEU A 54 -21.51 -29.51 7.49
N ASP A 55 -20.29 -29.38 8.01
CA ASP A 55 -20.01 -28.89 9.36
C ASP A 55 -20.62 -27.50 9.58
N LEU A 56 -20.53 -26.60 8.59
CA LEU A 56 -21.14 -25.27 8.66
C LEU A 56 -22.67 -25.28 8.63
N LEU A 57 -23.29 -26.26 7.96
CA LEU A 57 -24.75 -26.38 7.91
C LEU A 57 -25.31 -27.03 9.19
N GLU A 58 -24.53 -27.89 9.85
CA GLU A 58 -24.93 -28.56 11.09
C GLU A 58 -24.59 -27.73 12.34
N ALA A 59 -23.33 -27.30 12.48
CA ALA A 59 -22.81 -26.62 13.65
C ALA A 59 -21.73 -25.58 13.27
N PRO A 60 -22.12 -24.39 12.76
CA PRO A 60 -21.15 -23.41 12.28
C PRO A 60 -20.24 -22.85 13.40
N ASP A 61 -18.93 -22.87 13.16
CA ASP A 61 -17.91 -22.28 14.02
C ASP A 61 -16.92 -21.37 13.24
N PRO A 62 -16.23 -20.44 13.92
CA PRO A 62 -15.35 -19.47 13.26
C PRO A 62 -14.17 -20.09 12.50
N CYS A 63 -13.61 -21.20 12.97
CA CYS A 63 -12.45 -21.84 12.34
C CYS A 63 -12.85 -22.52 11.03
N THR A 64 -13.95 -23.27 11.05
CA THR A 64 -14.50 -23.92 9.86
C THR A 64 -14.95 -22.89 8.84
N LEU A 65 -15.63 -21.81 9.28
CA LEU A 65 -16.08 -20.74 8.38
C LEU A 65 -14.90 -20.07 7.68
N LYS A 66 -13.84 -19.73 8.43
CA LYS A 66 -12.62 -19.15 7.88
C LYS A 66 -11.96 -20.09 6.87
N ASN A 67 -11.83 -21.37 7.21
CA ASN A 67 -11.18 -22.35 6.35
C ASN A 67 -11.96 -22.58 5.06
N PHE A 68 -13.29 -22.69 5.15
CA PHE A 68 -14.16 -22.83 3.99
C PHE A 68 -14.09 -21.59 3.09
N LEU A 69 -14.42 -20.41 3.61
CA LEU A 69 -14.40 -19.15 2.84
C LEU A 69 -13.02 -18.85 2.27
N GLY A 70 -11.94 -19.16 3.00
CA GLY A 70 -10.57 -18.94 2.53
C GLY A 70 -10.14 -19.87 1.40
N ARG A 71 -10.83 -21.00 1.21
CA ARG A 71 -10.57 -21.96 0.13
C ARG A 71 -11.44 -21.75 -1.11
N ILE A 72 -12.59 -21.06 -0.98
CA ILE A 72 -13.44 -20.75 -2.13
C ILE A 72 -12.63 -19.88 -3.12
N PRO A 73 -12.54 -20.29 -4.40
CA PRO A 73 -11.81 -19.53 -5.40
C PRO A 73 -12.64 -18.29 -5.82
N MET A 74 -12.36 -17.16 -5.18
CA MET A 74 -13.09 -15.90 -5.41
C MET A 74 -12.27 -14.80 -6.09
N VAL A 75 -10.93 -14.88 -6.05
CA VAL A 75 -10.05 -13.77 -6.45
C VAL A 75 -9.19 -14.20 -7.62
N PHE A 76 -9.48 -13.66 -8.80
CA PHE A 76 -8.77 -13.92 -10.07
C PHE A 76 -8.23 -12.64 -10.70
N ASN A 77 -8.99 -11.55 -10.63
CA ASN A 77 -8.63 -10.23 -11.13
C ASN A 77 -8.40 -9.27 -9.95
N VAL A 78 -7.17 -8.76 -9.80
CA VAL A 78 -6.81 -7.83 -8.71
C VAL A 78 -6.35 -6.50 -9.29
N VAL A 79 -6.86 -5.40 -8.74
CA VAL A 79 -6.43 -4.04 -9.09
C VAL A 79 -5.82 -3.38 -7.85
N MET A 80 -4.63 -2.79 -8.01
CA MET A 80 -3.91 -2.11 -6.95
C MET A 80 -3.66 -0.66 -7.32
N MET A 81 -4.21 0.28 -6.56
CA MET A 81 -4.09 1.72 -6.85
C MET A 81 -2.89 2.33 -6.15
N SER A 82 -1.98 2.95 -6.92
CA SER A 82 -0.84 3.74 -6.40
C SER A 82 -0.53 4.93 -7.32
N PRO A 83 -1.37 5.99 -7.35
CA PRO A 83 -1.31 7.04 -8.38
C PRO A 83 -0.06 7.93 -8.33
N HIS A 84 0.34 8.43 -7.16
CA HIS A 84 1.48 9.33 -7.03
C HIS A 84 2.84 8.64 -7.21
N GLY A 85 3.88 9.48 -7.29
CA GLY A 85 5.27 9.04 -7.40
C GLY A 85 5.66 8.63 -8.83
N SER A 86 6.90 8.21 -8.98
CA SER A 86 7.43 7.65 -10.23
C SER A 86 7.47 6.14 -10.08
N PHE A 87 6.31 5.47 -10.24
CA PHE A 87 6.23 4.02 -10.03
C PHE A 87 6.87 3.28 -11.22
N ALA A 88 8.05 2.69 -11.02
CA ALA A 88 8.71 1.79 -11.96
C ALA A 88 9.54 0.74 -11.20
N GLN A 89 10.15 -0.19 -11.93
CA GLN A 89 10.93 -1.29 -11.36
C GLN A 89 12.40 -0.94 -11.18
N ASP A 90 12.95 -0.07 -12.03
CA ASP A 90 14.35 0.37 -12.01
C ASP A 90 14.45 1.91 -11.98
N ASP A 91 15.57 2.43 -11.49
CA ASP A 91 15.98 3.84 -11.55
C ASP A 91 15.01 4.89 -10.97
N VAL A 92 14.13 4.48 -10.04
CA VAL A 92 13.12 5.38 -9.46
C VAL A 92 13.20 5.62 -7.95
N LEU A 93 13.87 4.74 -7.18
CA LEU A 93 13.83 4.78 -5.71
C LEU A 93 14.46 6.03 -5.06
N ARG A 94 15.11 6.89 -5.85
CA ARG A 94 15.68 8.17 -5.40
C ARG A 94 14.78 9.37 -5.70
N TYR A 95 13.70 9.19 -6.48
CA TYR A 95 12.82 10.29 -6.86
C TYR A 95 11.85 10.70 -5.75
N PRO A 96 11.43 11.98 -5.71
CA PRO A 96 10.40 12.44 -4.78
C PRO A 96 9.14 11.56 -4.85
N ASP A 97 8.53 11.36 -3.69
CA ASP A 97 7.32 10.55 -3.52
C ASP A 97 7.45 9.09 -4.02
N THR A 98 8.68 8.60 -4.19
CA THR A 98 8.99 7.23 -4.61
C THR A 98 9.88 6.56 -3.58
N GLY A 99 9.46 5.44 -3.02
CA GLY A 99 10.19 4.79 -1.93
C GLY A 99 9.59 3.46 -1.51
N GLY A 100 9.49 3.23 -0.20
CA GLY A 100 9.07 1.95 0.38
C GLY A 100 7.72 1.43 -0.11
N GLN A 101 6.77 2.30 -0.48
CA GLN A 101 5.49 1.90 -1.07
C GLN A 101 5.64 1.16 -2.41
N VAL A 102 6.56 1.61 -3.28
CA VAL A 102 6.81 0.96 -4.56
C VAL A 102 7.41 -0.43 -4.34
N VAL A 103 8.41 -0.52 -3.44
CA VAL A 103 9.03 -1.81 -3.07
C VAL A 103 7.99 -2.76 -2.46
N TYR A 104 7.17 -2.26 -1.53
CA TYR A 104 6.09 -3.03 -0.91
C TYR A 104 5.16 -3.65 -1.96
N ILE A 105 4.66 -2.83 -2.89
CA ILE A 105 3.69 -3.29 -3.89
C ILE A 105 4.34 -4.28 -4.88
N LEU A 106 5.58 -4.03 -5.32
CA LEU A 106 6.29 -4.93 -6.23
C LEU A 106 6.55 -6.31 -5.60
N ASP A 107 6.93 -6.36 -4.33
CA ASP A 107 7.12 -7.63 -3.62
C ASP A 107 5.76 -8.30 -3.33
N GLN A 108 4.74 -7.51 -2.98
CA GLN A 108 3.40 -8.01 -2.71
C GLN A 108 2.79 -8.72 -3.94
N VAL A 109 2.92 -8.15 -5.14
CA VAL A 109 2.32 -8.78 -6.35
C VAL A 109 2.98 -10.10 -6.70
N ARG A 110 4.29 -10.27 -6.48
CA ARG A 110 4.98 -11.55 -6.72
C ARG A 110 4.46 -12.64 -5.79
N GLY A 111 4.33 -12.32 -4.50
CA GLY A 111 3.77 -13.23 -3.51
C GLY A 111 2.30 -13.55 -3.77
N LEU A 112 1.52 -12.52 -4.12
CA LEU A 112 0.09 -12.64 -4.39
C LEU A 112 -0.20 -13.47 -5.64
N GLU A 113 0.52 -13.24 -6.75
CA GLU A 113 0.38 -14.03 -7.97
C GLU A 113 0.69 -15.50 -7.72
N SER A 114 1.78 -15.79 -6.98
CA SER A 114 2.17 -17.17 -6.65
C SER A 114 1.08 -17.88 -5.84
N GLU A 115 0.50 -17.21 -4.86
CA GLU A 115 -0.59 -17.75 -4.02
C GLU A 115 -1.89 -17.91 -4.81
N MET A 116 -2.23 -16.95 -5.68
CA MET A 116 -3.41 -17.03 -6.55
C MET A 116 -3.32 -18.24 -7.48
N LEU A 117 -2.19 -18.40 -8.18
CA LEU A 117 -1.95 -19.56 -9.05
C LEU A 117 -2.03 -20.87 -8.27
N HIS A 118 -1.48 -20.90 -7.06
CA HIS A 118 -1.56 -22.06 -6.19
C HIS A 118 -3.02 -22.41 -5.88
N ARG A 119 -3.81 -21.45 -5.39
CA ARG A 119 -5.23 -21.68 -5.03
C ARG A 119 -6.09 -22.06 -6.22
N ILE A 120 -5.94 -21.39 -7.36
CA ILE A 120 -6.67 -21.71 -8.59
C ILE A 120 -6.42 -23.17 -8.99
N LYS A 121 -5.14 -23.58 -9.01
CA LYS A 121 -4.76 -24.96 -9.31
C LYS A 121 -5.34 -25.93 -8.29
N GLN A 122 -5.25 -25.60 -7.00
CA GLN A 122 -5.75 -26.46 -5.94
C GLN A 122 -7.27 -26.70 -6.04
N GLN A 123 -8.03 -25.72 -6.54
CA GLN A 123 -9.47 -25.84 -6.73
C GLN A 123 -9.87 -26.47 -8.07
N GLY A 124 -8.91 -26.97 -8.85
CA GLY A 124 -9.17 -27.63 -10.13
C GLY A 124 -9.67 -26.68 -11.22
N LEU A 125 -9.32 -25.40 -11.12
CA LEU A 125 -9.71 -24.37 -12.09
C LEU A 125 -8.57 -24.09 -13.08
N ASP A 126 -8.95 -23.79 -14.31
CA ASP A 126 -8.04 -23.38 -15.40
C ASP A 126 -8.32 -21.91 -15.75
N ILE A 127 -8.16 -21.04 -14.74
CA ILE A 127 -8.36 -19.60 -14.86
C ILE A 127 -7.00 -18.93 -14.80
N THR A 128 -6.72 -18.06 -15.76
CA THR A 128 -5.52 -17.24 -15.74
C THR A 128 -5.77 -16.01 -14.87
N PRO A 129 -5.08 -15.82 -13.73
CA PRO A 129 -5.25 -14.63 -12.92
C PRO A 129 -4.69 -13.39 -13.65
N ARG A 130 -5.06 -12.20 -13.18
CA ARG A 130 -4.52 -10.93 -13.68
C ARG A 130 -4.39 -9.95 -12.52
N ILE A 131 -3.21 -9.36 -12.37
CA ILE A 131 -2.95 -8.32 -11.37
C ILE A 131 -2.52 -7.05 -12.09
N LEU A 132 -3.24 -5.95 -11.84
CA LEU A 132 -2.93 -4.64 -12.41
C LEU A 132 -2.53 -3.67 -11.29
N ILE A 133 -1.27 -3.23 -11.30
CA ILE A 133 -0.82 -2.09 -10.50
C ILE A 133 -1.12 -0.82 -11.30
N VAL A 134 -2.14 -0.07 -10.89
CA VAL A 134 -2.59 1.13 -11.59
C VAL A 134 -1.95 2.36 -10.99
N THR A 135 -1.25 3.12 -11.82
CA THR A 135 -0.50 4.32 -11.43
C THR A 135 -0.55 5.38 -12.53
N ARG A 136 0.06 6.54 -12.29
CA ARG A 136 0.02 7.65 -13.24
C ARG A 136 1.02 7.44 -14.40
N LEU A 137 0.58 7.75 -15.61
CA LEU A 137 1.44 7.89 -16.78
C LEU A 137 2.18 9.24 -16.75
N LEU A 138 3.52 9.19 -16.81
CA LEU A 138 4.39 10.36 -16.84
C LEU A 138 5.11 10.42 -18.21
N PRO A 139 4.54 11.09 -19.23
CA PRO A 139 5.05 11.01 -20.60
C PRO A 139 6.42 11.66 -20.80
N ASP A 140 6.78 12.62 -19.94
CA ASP A 140 8.05 13.36 -20.01
C ASP A 140 9.14 12.74 -19.11
N ALA A 141 8.86 11.61 -18.45
CA ALA A 141 9.85 10.92 -17.62
C ALA A 141 10.93 10.28 -18.51
N VAL A 142 12.17 10.77 -18.40
CA VAL A 142 13.34 10.26 -19.12
C VAL A 142 14.14 9.34 -18.20
N GLY A 143 14.67 8.24 -18.73
CA GLY A 143 15.47 7.28 -17.96
C GLY A 143 14.65 6.34 -17.08
N THR A 144 13.32 6.34 -17.22
CA THR A 144 12.42 5.41 -16.52
C THR A 144 11.37 4.88 -17.50
N THR A 145 10.62 3.87 -17.09
CA THR A 145 9.49 3.31 -17.84
C THR A 145 8.15 3.96 -17.48
N CYS A 146 8.15 5.07 -16.72
CA CYS A 146 6.91 5.75 -16.28
C CYS A 146 6.08 6.33 -17.44
N ASN A 147 6.65 6.41 -18.64
CA ASN A 147 5.97 6.83 -19.87
C ASN A 147 5.36 5.65 -20.68
N GLN A 148 5.53 4.41 -20.24
CA GLN A 148 5.00 3.22 -20.90
C GLN A 148 3.64 2.85 -20.31
N ARG A 149 2.59 2.78 -21.13
CA ARG A 149 1.23 2.48 -20.67
C ARG A 149 1.15 1.15 -19.90
N LEU A 150 1.81 0.10 -20.39
CA LEU A 150 1.75 -1.23 -19.81
C LEU A 150 3.15 -1.81 -19.69
N GLU A 151 3.50 -2.29 -18.49
CA GLU A 151 4.81 -2.85 -18.17
C GLU A 151 4.64 -4.15 -17.39
N LYS A 152 5.28 -5.24 -17.82
CA LYS A 152 5.24 -6.52 -17.09
C LYS A 152 6.11 -6.44 -15.83
N VAL A 153 5.58 -6.88 -14.69
CA VAL A 153 6.36 -6.93 -13.45
C VAL A 153 7.37 -8.08 -13.51
N PHE A 154 8.62 -7.82 -13.09
CA PHE A 154 9.70 -8.79 -13.07
C PHE A 154 9.39 -9.96 -12.15
N ALA A 155 9.80 -11.15 -12.60
CA ALA A 155 9.56 -12.42 -11.91
C ALA A 155 8.07 -12.74 -11.66
N THR A 156 7.20 -12.24 -12.54
CA THR A 156 5.77 -12.57 -12.58
C THR A 156 5.36 -12.95 -13.99
N GLU A 157 4.26 -13.68 -14.15
CA GLU A 157 3.70 -14.01 -15.47
C GLU A 157 2.49 -13.16 -15.82
N TYR A 158 1.67 -12.81 -14.83
CA TYR A 158 0.34 -12.25 -15.01
C TYR A 158 0.16 -10.87 -14.36
N SER A 159 1.21 -10.33 -13.75
CA SER A 159 1.20 -9.03 -13.07
C SER A 159 1.77 -7.92 -13.95
N HIS A 160 1.03 -6.83 -14.11
CA HIS A 160 1.39 -5.71 -14.97
C HIS A 160 1.17 -4.38 -14.27
N ILE A 161 2.01 -3.41 -14.57
CA ILE A 161 1.83 -2.01 -14.20
C ILE A 161 1.07 -1.33 -15.33
N LEU A 162 -0.11 -0.78 -15.03
CA LEU A 162 -0.97 -0.03 -15.96
C LEU A 162 -0.90 1.45 -15.62
N ARG A 163 -0.50 2.27 -16.58
CA ARG A 163 -0.30 3.70 -16.41
C ARG A 163 -1.36 4.49 -17.16
N VAL A 164 -2.15 5.24 -16.40
CA VAL A 164 -3.22 6.08 -16.93
C VAL A 164 -2.82 7.56 -16.72
N PRO A 165 -3.00 8.44 -17.72
CA PRO A 165 -2.61 9.84 -17.57
C PRO A 165 -3.59 10.59 -16.67
N PHE A 166 -3.08 11.59 -15.95
CA PHE A 166 -3.95 12.65 -15.44
C PHE A 166 -4.36 13.57 -16.59
N ARG A 167 -5.59 14.06 -16.56
CA ARG A 167 -6.10 15.01 -17.55
C ARG A 167 -7.01 16.06 -16.93
N THR A 168 -7.16 17.15 -17.69
CA THR A 168 -8.16 18.20 -17.45
C THR A 168 -8.92 18.43 -18.76
N GLU A 169 -9.85 19.39 -18.78
CA GLU A 169 -10.50 19.84 -20.02
C GLU A 169 -9.50 20.30 -21.10
N LYS A 170 -8.29 20.73 -20.70
CA LYS A 170 -7.21 21.16 -21.61
C LYS A 170 -6.36 19.99 -22.14
N GLY A 171 -6.68 18.75 -21.77
CA GLY A 171 -5.94 17.55 -22.13
C GLY A 171 -5.03 17.01 -21.04
N MET A 172 -4.08 16.15 -21.44
CA MET A 172 -3.19 15.41 -20.55
C MET A 172 -2.23 16.32 -19.77
N VAL A 173 -2.09 16.06 -18.47
CA VAL A 173 -1.15 16.73 -17.59
C VAL A 173 0.16 15.95 -17.54
N ARG A 174 1.19 16.51 -18.19
CA ARG A 174 2.44 15.80 -18.47
C ARG A 174 3.47 15.81 -17.33
N LYS A 175 3.61 16.95 -16.64
CA LYS A 175 4.61 17.15 -15.58
C LYS A 175 4.36 16.23 -14.39
N TRP A 176 5.42 15.81 -13.70
CA TRP A 176 5.29 15.22 -12.37
C TRP A 176 4.61 16.20 -11.39
N ILE A 177 3.83 15.66 -10.46
CA ILE A 177 3.07 16.43 -9.47
C ILE A 177 3.29 15.75 -8.12
N SER A 178 3.55 16.54 -7.08
CA SER A 178 3.72 15.99 -5.74
C SER A 178 2.43 15.33 -5.26
N ARG A 179 2.55 14.27 -4.46
CA ARG A 179 1.42 13.58 -3.82
C ARG A 179 0.50 14.51 -3.01
N PHE A 180 0.98 15.67 -2.55
CA PHE A 180 0.16 16.67 -1.87
C PHE A 180 -0.74 17.48 -2.82
N GLU A 181 -0.45 17.48 -4.12
CA GLU A 181 -1.12 18.34 -5.12
C GLU A 181 -1.97 17.52 -6.12
N VAL A 182 -2.08 16.20 -5.95
CA VAL A 182 -2.78 15.33 -6.92
C VAL A 182 -4.30 15.36 -6.81
N SER A 183 -4.86 15.83 -5.70
CA SER A 183 -6.30 15.75 -5.39
C SER A 183 -7.23 16.25 -6.51
N PRO A 184 -6.95 17.37 -7.21
CA PRO A 184 -7.82 17.87 -8.28
C PRO A 184 -7.99 16.92 -9.48
N TYR A 185 -7.14 15.91 -9.62
CA TYR A 185 -7.13 15.01 -10.77
C TYR A 185 -7.77 13.66 -10.49
N LEU A 186 -7.99 13.30 -9.22
CA LEU A 186 -8.29 11.92 -8.82
C LEU A 186 -9.68 11.43 -9.27
N GLU A 187 -10.67 12.32 -9.35
CA GLU A 187 -12.02 11.95 -9.81
C GLU A 187 -12.02 11.60 -11.30
N THR A 188 -11.51 12.50 -12.15
CA THR A 188 -11.34 12.23 -13.58
C THR A 188 -10.44 11.02 -13.84
N TYR A 189 -9.36 10.89 -13.07
CA TYR A 189 -8.46 9.75 -13.16
C TYR A 189 -9.18 8.44 -12.83
N THR A 190 -10.10 8.43 -11.86
CA THR A 190 -10.90 7.26 -11.53
C THR A 190 -11.75 6.80 -12.72
N GLU A 191 -12.39 7.73 -13.42
CA GLU A 191 -13.19 7.42 -14.61
C GLU A 191 -12.34 6.85 -15.74
N ASP A 192 -11.16 7.43 -15.99
CA ASP A 192 -10.24 6.93 -17.00
C ASP A 192 -9.71 5.54 -16.65
N VAL A 193 -9.34 5.33 -15.38
CA VAL A 193 -8.88 4.04 -14.86
C VAL A 193 -9.95 2.96 -15.01
N ALA A 194 -11.22 3.27 -14.71
CA ALA A 194 -12.31 2.30 -14.89
C ALA A 194 -12.42 1.81 -16.34
N ASN A 195 -12.26 2.73 -17.32
CA ASN A 195 -12.29 2.39 -18.74
C ASN A 195 -11.06 1.55 -19.16
N GLU A 196 -9.87 1.91 -18.68
CA GLU A 196 -8.62 1.20 -19.00
C GLU A 196 -8.60 -0.21 -18.41
N ILE A 197 -9.06 -0.38 -17.16
CA ILE A 197 -9.20 -1.69 -16.52
C ILE A 197 -10.17 -2.58 -17.29
N ALA A 198 -11.30 -2.03 -17.75
CA ALA A 198 -12.28 -2.79 -18.53
C ALA A 198 -11.72 -3.31 -19.87
N GLY A 199 -10.69 -2.65 -20.42
CA GLY A 199 -9.97 -3.11 -21.61
C GLY A 199 -8.91 -4.17 -21.32
N GLU A 200 -8.34 -4.19 -20.11
CA GLU A 200 -7.25 -5.08 -19.72
C GLU A 200 -7.70 -6.36 -19.01
N LEU A 201 -8.87 -6.33 -18.35
CA LEU A 201 -9.42 -7.46 -17.62
C LEU A 201 -10.50 -8.19 -18.41
N GLN A 202 -10.48 -9.52 -18.35
CA GLN A 202 -11.61 -10.34 -18.77
C GLN A 202 -12.65 -10.37 -17.65
N GLY A 203 -13.52 -9.35 -17.61
CA GLY A 203 -14.51 -9.18 -16.55
C GLY A 203 -14.16 -8.03 -15.59
N LYS A 204 -14.85 -7.99 -14.45
CA LYS A 204 -14.57 -6.99 -13.40
C LYS A 204 -13.46 -7.44 -12.45
N PRO A 205 -12.83 -6.52 -11.70
CA PRO A 205 -11.96 -6.90 -10.60
C PRO A 205 -12.74 -7.67 -9.52
N ASP A 206 -12.09 -8.63 -8.87
CA ASP A 206 -12.62 -9.35 -7.71
C ASP A 206 -12.15 -8.68 -6.40
N LEU A 207 -11.04 -7.96 -6.45
CA LEU A 207 -10.46 -7.20 -5.34
C LEU A 207 -9.81 -5.90 -5.83
N ILE A 208 -10.07 -4.80 -5.12
CA ILE A 208 -9.39 -3.51 -5.32
C ILE A 208 -8.62 -3.15 -4.04
N ILE A 209 -7.32 -2.88 -4.17
CA ILE A 209 -6.45 -2.50 -3.07
C ILE A 209 -5.99 -1.05 -3.25
N GLY A 210 -6.44 -0.16 -2.37
CA GLY A 210 -5.94 1.21 -2.29
C GLY A 210 -4.61 1.28 -1.54
N ASN A 211 -3.67 2.11 -2.02
CA ASN A 211 -2.41 2.38 -1.35
C ASN A 211 -2.22 3.88 -1.16
N TYR A 212 -1.98 4.32 0.08
CA TYR A 212 -1.87 5.73 0.49
C TYR A 212 -3.14 6.54 0.22
N SER A 213 -3.18 7.81 0.64
CA SER A 213 -4.40 8.63 0.61
C SER A 213 -5.04 8.74 -0.78
N ASP A 214 -4.24 8.97 -1.82
CA ASP A 214 -4.70 9.12 -3.20
C ASP A 214 -5.11 7.79 -3.84
N GLY A 215 -4.37 6.70 -3.60
CA GLY A 215 -4.77 5.37 -4.05
C GLY A 215 -6.01 4.87 -3.32
N ASN A 216 -6.15 5.17 -2.02
CA ASN A 216 -7.29 4.79 -1.20
C ASN A 216 -8.59 5.48 -1.63
N ILE A 217 -8.55 6.78 -1.94
CA ILE A 217 -9.76 7.48 -2.40
C ILE A 217 -10.16 7.02 -3.81
N VAL A 218 -9.21 6.81 -4.72
CA VAL A 218 -9.51 6.26 -6.06
C VAL A 218 -10.06 4.83 -5.94
N ALA A 219 -9.47 3.99 -5.10
CA ALA A 219 -9.97 2.64 -4.83
C ALA A 219 -11.40 2.66 -4.27
N SER A 220 -11.73 3.63 -3.40
CA SER A 220 -13.08 3.76 -2.83
C SER A 220 -14.10 4.09 -3.92
N LEU A 221 -13.79 5.04 -4.79
CA LEU A 221 -14.65 5.42 -5.90
C LEU A 221 -14.82 4.26 -6.91
N LEU A 222 -13.74 3.54 -7.24
CA LEU A 222 -13.80 2.37 -8.13
C LEU A 222 -14.60 1.22 -7.52
N ALA A 223 -14.37 0.89 -6.25
CA ALA A 223 -15.06 -0.18 -5.55
C ALA A 223 -16.57 0.09 -5.47
N HIS A 224 -16.95 1.34 -5.19
CA HIS A 224 -18.34 1.76 -5.22
C HIS A 224 -18.97 1.60 -6.62
N LYS A 225 -18.28 2.08 -7.65
CA LYS A 225 -18.76 2.06 -9.04
C LYS A 225 -18.89 0.63 -9.59
N LEU A 226 -17.95 -0.25 -9.27
CA LEU A 226 -17.86 -1.60 -9.83
C LEU A 226 -18.46 -2.68 -8.93
N ALA A 227 -18.90 -2.31 -7.71
CA ALA A 227 -19.35 -3.23 -6.66
C ALA A 227 -18.35 -4.38 -6.45
N VAL A 228 -17.16 -4.02 -5.98
CA VAL A 228 -16.02 -4.91 -5.74
C VAL A 228 -15.52 -4.75 -4.32
N THR A 229 -15.08 -5.86 -3.72
CA THR A 229 -14.44 -5.86 -2.40
C THR A 229 -13.23 -4.92 -2.38
N GLN A 230 -13.17 -4.07 -1.37
CA GLN A 230 -12.14 -3.06 -1.20
C GLN A 230 -11.25 -3.34 0.02
N CYS A 231 -9.95 -3.31 -0.22
CA CYS A 231 -8.91 -3.21 0.79
C CYS A 231 -8.25 -1.83 0.74
N THR A 232 -7.85 -1.29 1.89
CA THR A 232 -6.96 -0.12 1.93
C THR A 232 -5.71 -0.42 2.76
N ILE A 233 -4.59 0.12 2.29
CA ILE A 233 -3.30 0.11 2.96
C ILE A 233 -2.83 1.55 3.06
N ALA A 234 -2.77 2.09 4.27
CA ALA A 234 -2.43 3.49 4.45
C ALA A 234 -0.98 3.82 4.08
N HIS A 235 -0.04 2.90 4.36
CA HIS A 235 1.44 3.10 4.35
C HIS A 235 1.93 4.16 5.34
N ALA A 236 1.28 5.32 5.35
CA ALA A 236 1.50 6.40 6.30
C ALA A 236 0.24 7.27 6.40
N LEU A 237 -0.01 7.81 7.60
CA LEU A 237 -1.01 8.84 7.82
C LEU A 237 -0.32 10.15 8.20
N GLU A 238 -0.32 11.11 7.27
CA GLU A 238 0.47 12.34 7.40
C GLU A 238 0.13 13.16 8.65
N LYS A 239 -1.13 13.09 9.12
CA LYS A 239 -1.56 13.75 10.36
C LYS A 239 -0.71 13.35 11.59
N THR A 240 -0.13 12.15 11.59
CA THR A 240 0.76 11.69 12.67
C THR A 240 2.23 12.08 12.45
N LYS A 241 2.63 12.34 11.21
CA LYS A 241 3.97 12.80 10.82
C LYS A 241 4.15 14.31 10.98
N TYR A 242 3.06 15.06 10.86
CA TYR A 242 3.01 16.51 11.05
C TYR A 242 2.19 16.83 12.29
N PRO A 243 2.83 17.01 13.46
CA PRO A 243 2.13 17.32 14.71
C PRO A 243 1.25 18.56 14.58
N GLU A 244 0.05 18.52 15.17
CA GLU A 244 -0.91 19.64 15.19
C GLU A 244 -1.34 20.12 13.80
N SER A 245 -1.09 19.31 12.75
CA SER A 245 -1.48 19.63 11.37
C SER A 245 -2.98 19.69 11.16
N ASP A 246 -3.78 19.08 12.03
CA ASP A 246 -5.24 19.20 12.04
C ASP A 246 -5.70 20.55 12.60
N ILE A 247 -5.31 20.91 13.81
CA ILE A 247 -5.74 22.17 14.44
C ILE A 247 -5.17 23.40 13.72
N TYR A 248 -3.97 23.29 13.15
CA TYR A 248 -3.30 24.36 12.40
C TYR A 248 -3.29 24.15 10.88
N TRP A 249 -4.20 23.32 10.34
CA TRP A 249 -4.23 22.94 8.92
C TRP A 249 -4.12 24.13 7.96
N LYS A 250 -4.75 25.26 8.27
CA LYS A 250 -4.70 26.50 7.45
C LYS A 250 -3.28 27.01 7.19
N LYS A 251 -2.33 26.79 8.11
CA LYS A 251 -0.92 27.17 7.94
C LYS A 251 -0.17 26.23 6.98
N PHE A 252 -0.64 24.99 6.87
CA PHE A 252 -0.06 23.96 6.01
C PHE A 252 -0.74 23.89 4.64
N GLU A 253 -1.92 24.51 4.50
CA GLU A 253 -2.80 24.32 3.35
C GLU A 253 -2.16 24.70 2.02
N GLU A 254 -1.43 25.81 1.95
CA GLU A 254 -0.77 26.28 0.73
C GLU A 254 0.27 25.30 0.19
N LYS A 255 0.89 24.50 1.08
CA LYS A 255 2.00 23.61 0.72
C LYS A 255 1.62 22.13 0.68
N TYR A 256 0.75 21.70 1.58
CA TYR A 256 0.48 20.27 1.83
C TYR A 256 -0.96 19.87 1.54
N HIS A 257 -1.88 20.84 1.37
CA HIS A 257 -3.30 20.59 1.10
C HIS A 257 -3.93 19.54 2.04
N PHE A 258 -3.61 19.64 3.34
CA PHE A 258 -4.06 18.67 4.33
C PHE A 258 -5.58 18.61 4.48
N SER A 259 -6.30 19.68 4.12
CA SER A 259 -7.76 19.63 4.09
C SER A 259 -8.28 18.53 3.14
N CYS A 260 -7.71 18.43 1.93
CA CYS A 260 -8.03 17.39 0.96
C CYS A 260 -7.59 16.02 1.45
N GLN A 261 -6.34 15.91 1.91
CA GLN A 261 -5.76 14.63 2.32
C GLN A 261 -6.50 14.00 3.51
N PHE A 262 -6.75 14.75 4.57
CA PHE A 262 -7.45 14.21 5.75
C PHE A 262 -8.90 13.86 5.47
N THR A 263 -9.54 14.57 4.53
CA THR A 263 -10.88 14.23 4.06
C THR A 263 -10.86 12.93 3.26
N ALA A 264 -9.90 12.76 2.36
CA ALA A 264 -9.72 11.53 1.58
C ALA A 264 -9.42 10.32 2.49
N ASP A 265 -8.53 10.48 3.47
CA ASP A 265 -8.22 9.44 4.46
C ASP A 265 -9.48 9.04 5.23
N LEU A 266 -10.27 10.00 5.72
CA LEU A 266 -11.48 9.72 6.48
C LEU A 266 -12.53 8.99 5.64
N ILE A 267 -12.73 9.40 4.40
CA ILE A 267 -13.66 8.74 3.47
C ILE A 267 -13.20 7.29 3.25
N ALA A 268 -11.95 7.09 2.85
CA ALA A 268 -11.49 5.77 2.46
C ALA A 268 -11.40 4.79 3.64
N MET A 269 -10.98 5.25 4.83
CA MET A 269 -10.95 4.42 6.04
C MET A 269 -12.34 3.88 6.42
N ASN A 270 -13.40 4.66 6.18
CA ASN A 270 -14.77 4.25 6.51
C ASN A 270 -15.45 3.49 5.38
N HIS A 271 -15.12 3.80 4.13
CA HIS A 271 -15.73 3.20 2.94
C HIS A 271 -15.28 1.76 2.70
N THR A 272 -14.00 1.45 2.99
CA THR A 272 -13.40 0.14 2.69
C THR A 272 -14.03 -1.02 3.47
N ASP A 273 -14.01 -2.22 2.88
CA ASP A 273 -14.48 -3.45 3.54
C ASP A 273 -13.50 -3.93 4.61
N PHE A 274 -12.18 -3.87 4.33
CA PHE A 274 -11.14 -4.17 5.31
C PHE A 274 -9.89 -3.30 5.14
N ILE A 275 -9.13 -3.15 6.23
CA ILE A 275 -7.90 -2.37 6.30
C ILE A 275 -6.75 -3.29 6.66
N ILE A 276 -5.68 -3.27 5.87
CA ILE A 276 -4.42 -3.93 6.22
C ILE A 276 -3.46 -2.90 6.82
N THR A 277 -2.84 -3.28 7.94
CA THR A 277 -1.76 -2.53 8.58
C THR A 277 -0.55 -3.43 8.77
N SER A 278 0.64 -2.84 8.79
CA SER A 278 1.89 -3.60 8.97
C SER A 278 2.16 -3.92 10.44
N THR A 279 1.59 -3.14 11.36
CA THR A 279 1.84 -3.28 12.80
C THR A 279 0.63 -2.90 13.64
N PHE A 280 0.53 -3.43 14.86
CA PHE A 280 -0.49 -3.01 15.83
C PHE A 280 -0.41 -1.51 16.17
N GLN A 281 0.80 -0.96 16.20
CA GLN A 281 1.04 0.46 16.43
C GLN A 281 0.39 1.34 15.35
N GLU A 282 0.27 0.86 14.12
CA GLU A 282 -0.45 1.56 13.07
C GLU A 282 -1.96 1.57 13.28
N ILE A 283 -2.53 0.82 14.23
CA ILE A 283 -3.97 0.86 14.55
C ILE A 283 -4.15 1.66 15.85
N ALA A 284 -3.62 1.15 16.96
CA ALA A 284 -3.87 1.67 18.30
C ALA A 284 -2.80 2.66 18.80
N GLY A 285 -1.78 2.97 18.01
CA GLY A 285 -0.65 3.80 18.43
C GLY A 285 0.27 3.11 19.46
N ARG A 286 1.33 3.81 19.87
CA ARG A 286 2.12 3.43 21.07
C ARG A 286 1.51 3.98 22.36
N THR A 287 0.71 5.03 22.22
CA THR A 287 0.13 5.80 23.32
C THR A 287 -1.33 6.08 23.02
N TRP A 288 -2.12 6.24 24.08
CA TRP A 288 -3.53 6.65 24.00
C TRP A 288 -3.76 7.90 23.12
N LEU A 289 -2.81 8.86 23.14
CA LEU A 289 -2.88 10.08 22.33
C LEU A 289 -2.79 9.81 20.82
N GLY A 290 -1.96 8.84 20.39
CA GLY A 290 -1.85 8.45 18.99
C GLY A 290 -3.16 7.87 18.45
N ASN A 291 -3.82 7.05 19.27
CA ASN A 291 -5.15 6.50 19.03
C ASN A 291 -6.21 7.62 18.91
N MET A 292 -6.36 8.45 19.95
CA MET A 292 -7.36 9.51 19.98
C MET A 292 -7.23 10.49 18.81
N SER A 293 -6.00 10.75 18.34
CA SER A 293 -5.78 11.67 17.24
C SER A 293 -6.54 11.27 15.97
N ARG A 294 -6.81 9.97 15.76
CA ARG A 294 -7.49 9.47 14.56
C ARG A 294 -8.99 9.34 14.77
N THR A 295 -9.41 8.99 15.97
CA THR A 295 -10.82 8.88 16.34
C THR A 295 -11.49 10.24 16.46
N ALA A 296 -10.85 11.24 17.05
CA ALA A 296 -11.46 12.55 17.27
C ALA A 296 -10.46 13.69 17.01
N PHE A 297 -10.81 14.57 16.07
CA PHE A 297 -10.00 15.74 15.73
C PHE A 297 -10.85 16.84 15.08
N THR A 298 -10.27 18.01 14.85
CA THR A 298 -10.96 19.11 14.18
C THR A 298 -10.04 19.83 13.23
N LEU A 299 -10.60 20.30 12.12
CA LEU A 299 -10.00 21.26 11.20
C LEU A 299 -10.73 22.59 11.41
N PRO A 300 -10.25 23.49 12.28
CA PRO A 300 -11.01 24.68 12.67
C PRO A 300 -11.41 25.55 11.48
N GLY A 301 -12.69 25.87 11.40
CA GLY A 301 -13.28 26.61 10.28
C GLY A 301 -13.56 25.77 9.03
N LEU A 302 -13.41 24.44 9.10
CA LEU A 302 -13.82 23.50 8.04
C LEU A 302 -14.83 22.48 8.59
N TYR A 303 -14.38 21.51 9.39
CA TYR A 303 -15.26 20.56 10.07
C TYR A 303 -14.63 19.99 11.35
N ARG A 304 -15.43 19.25 12.11
CA ARG A 304 -15.00 18.51 13.30
C ARG A 304 -15.39 17.04 13.16
N VAL A 305 -14.42 16.16 13.38
CA VAL A 305 -14.61 14.71 13.40
C VAL A 305 -14.76 14.29 14.84
N VAL A 306 -15.98 13.92 15.24
CA VAL A 306 -16.28 13.48 16.60
C VAL A 306 -15.88 12.02 16.80
N HIS A 307 -16.15 11.18 15.79
CA HIS A 307 -15.81 9.76 15.77
C HIS A 307 -15.48 9.34 14.34
N GLY A 308 -14.20 9.44 13.97
CA GLY A 308 -13.72 9.25 12.61
C GLY A 308 -13.33 7.81 12.26
N ILE A 309 -12.81 7.07 13.24
CA ILE A 309 -12.52 5.64 13.12
C ILE A 309 -12.48 5.01 14.51
N ASP A 310 -13.02 3.79 14.63
CA ASP A 310 -12.88 2.97 15.83
C ASP A 310 -11.68 2.02 15.67
N VAL A 311 -10.74 2.03 16.60
CA VAL A 311 -9.60 1.10 16.58
C VAL A 311 -10.00 -0.35 16.87
N PHE A 312 -11.20 -0.56 17.40
CA PHE A 312 -11.78 -1.88 17.61
C PHE A 312 -12.66 -2.35 16.43
N ASP A 313 -12.74 -1.57 15.35
CA ASP A 313 -13.48 -1.97 14.17
C ASP A 313 -12.93 -3.30 13.63
N PRO A 314 -13.77 -4.34 13.45
CA PRO A 314 -13.33 -5.66 13.01
C PRO A 314 -12.71 -5.65 11.60
N LYS A 315 -12.83 -4.55 10.85
CA LYS A 315 -12.21 -4.40 9.54
C LYS A 315 -10.68 -4.29 9.59
N PHE A 316 -10.10 -3.96 10.74
CA PHE A 316 -8.65 -3.87 10.89
C PHE A 316 -7.98 -5.24 10.98
N ASN A 317 -7.00 -5.47 10.11
CA ASN A 317 -6.22 -6.70 10.05
C ASN A 317 -4.73 -6.35 10.00
N ILE A 318 -3.93 -7.03 10.83
CA ILE A 318 -2.46 -6.87 10.81
C ILE A 318 -1.89 -7.96 9.90
N VAL A 319 -1.30 -7.54 8.79
CA VAL A 319 -0.60 -8.41 7.85
C VAL A 319 0.77 -7.81 7.60
N SER A 320 1.74 -8.25 8.41
CA SER A 320 3.10 -7.72 8.35
C SER A 320 3.77 -8.07 7.02
N PRO A 321 4.40 -7.11 6.33
CA PRO A 321 5.15 -7.41 5.12
C PRO A 321 6.46 -8.14 5.45
N GLY A 322 7.08 -8.65 4.39
CA GLY A 322 8.44 -9.19 4.42
C GLY A 322 9.39 -8.34 3.57
N ALA A 323 10.60 -8.86 3.40
CA ALA A 323 11.54 -8.40 2.39
C ALA A 323 11.80 -9.55 1.41
N ASP A 324 12.07 -9.26 0.15
CA ASP A 324 12.41 -10.28 -0.84
C ASP A 324 13.68 -11.05 -0.39
N MET A 325 13.50 -12.32 -0.01
CA MET A 325 14.58 -13.16 0.51
C MET A 325 15.57 -13.59 -0.58
N SER A 326 15.27 -13.36 -1.85
CA SER A 326 16.24 -13.50 -2.95
C SER A 326 17.28 -12.38 -2.92
N ILE A 327 16.87 -11.17 -2.50
CA ILE A 327 17.68 -9.96 -2.40
C ILE A 327 18.30 -9.81 -1.01
N TYR A 328 17.50 -9.93 0.04
CA TYR A 328 17.93 -9.79 1.43
C TYR A 328 18.12 -11.17 2.06
N PHE A 329 19.38 -11.56 2.20
CA PHE A 329 19.76 -12.85 2.78
C PHE A 329 20.87 -12.70 3.80
N SER A 330 21.11 -13.76 4.58
CA SER A 330 22.14 -13.72 5.62
C SER A 330 23.49 -13.44 4.97
N TYR A 331 24.23 -12.47 5.50
CA TYR A 331 25.58 -12.19 5.01
C TYR A 331 26.44 -13.45 5.05
N LYS A 332 26.19 -14.44 5.92
CA LYS A 332 26.94 -15.71 5.97
C LYS A 332 26.81 -16.58 4.71
N GLU A 333 25.82 -16.35 3.83
CA GLU A 333 25.63 -17.09 2.57
C GLU A 333 26.58 -16.60 1.47
N GLU A 334 27.87 -16.91 1.60
CA GLU A 334 28.93 -16.38 0.73
C GLU A 334 28.74 -16.63 -0.78
N LYS A 335 28.07 -17.73 -1.14
CA LYS A 335 27.82 -18.11 -2.55
C LYS A 335 26.84 -17.17 -3.25
N ARG A 336 25.95 -16.50 -2.51
CA ARG A 336 24.93 -15.60 -3.04
C ARG A 336 25.38 -14.14 -3.09
N ARG A 337 26.50 -13.81 -2.43
CA ARG A 337 27.02 -12.45 -2.40
C ARG A 337 27.46 -12.01 -3.81
N LEU A 338 27.07 -10.80 -4.20
CA LEU A 338 27.45 -10.19 -5.47
C LEU A 338 28.87 -9.64 -5.41
N LYS A 339 29.85 -10.54 -5.39
CA LYS A 339 31.29 -10.20 -5.23
C LYS A 339 31.83 -9.30 -6.34
N SER A 340 31.17 -9.26 -7.49
CA SER A 340 31.52 -8.39 -8.62
C SER A 340 31.46 -6.90 -8.25
N PHE A 341 30.51 -6.50 -7.41
CA PHE A 341 30.37 -5.10 -7.00
C PHE A 341 31.30 -4.70 -5.85
N HIS A 342 32.12 -5.61 -5.31
CA HIS A 342 32.97 -5.28 -4.17
C HIS A 342 33.95 -4.15 -4.50
N ALA A 343 34.56 -4.16 -5.70
CA ALA A 343 35.48 -3.10 -6.10
C ALA A 343 34.76 -1.74 -6.19
N GLU A 344 33.57 -1.69 -6.80
CA GLU A 344 32.75 -0.48 -6.91
C GLU A 344 32.26 0.01 -5.54
N ILE A 345 31.87 -0.91 -4.64
CA ILE A 345 31.45 -0.60 -3.27
C ILE A 345 32.64 -0.08 -2.45
N GLU A 346 33.82 -0.70 -2.58
CA GLU A 346 35.05 -0.23 -1.92
C GLU A 346 35.43 1.16 -2.42
N GLU A 347 35.35 1.40 -3.73
CA GLU A 347 35.55 2.71 -4.33
C GLU A 347 34.53 3.72 -3.79
N LEU A 348 33.24 3.38 -3.75
CA LEU A 348 32.18 4.27 -3.26
C LEU A 348 32.31 4.59 -1.76
N LEU A 349 32.78 3.66 -0.94
CA LEU A 349 32.90 3.82 0.52
C LEU A 349 34.24 4.42 0.97
N PHE A 350 35.33 4.16 0.23
CA PHE A 350 36.70 4.44 0.68
C PHE A 350 37.56 5.22 -0.32
N SER A 351 37.04 5.63 -1.48
CA SER A 351 37.82 6.45 -2.42
C SER A 351 38.10 7.85 -1.85
N ASP A 352 39.36 8.26 -1.98
CA ASP A 352 39.83 9.61 -1.66
C ASP A 352 39.46 10.66 -2.74
N VAL A 353 38.86 10.22 -3.86
CA VAL A 353 38.50 11.07 -5.00
C VAL A 353 37.01 11.41 -4.97
N GLU A 354 36.69 12.69 -4.83
CA GLU A 354 35.32 13.20 -4.90
C GLU A 354 34.78 13.15 -6.34
N ASN A 355 33.53 12.70 -6.48
CA ASN A 355 32.77 12.79 -7.73
C ASN A 355 31.27 12.94 -7.42
N LYS A 356 30.43 13.06 -8.46
CA LYS A 356 28.98 13.28 -8.31
C LYS A 356 28.24 12.16 -7.54
N GLU A 357 28.84 10.99 -7.39
CA GLU A 357 28.28 9.85 -6.64
C GLU A 357 28.89 9.72 -5.22
N HIS A 358 30.12 10.24 -5.02
CA HIS A 358 30.87 10.19 -3.77
C HIS A 358 30.65 11.48 -2.95
N LEU A 359 29.50 11.59 -2.28
CA LEU A 359 29.11 12.83 -1.58
C LEU A 359 29.34 12.83 -0.06
N TYR A 360 29.76 11.71 0.55
CA TYR A 360 29.78 11.58 2.02
C TYR A 360 30.93 10.69 2.53
N THR A 361 32.13 11.24 2.67
CA THR A 361 33.21 10.58 3.44
C THR A 361 33.16 11.00 4.91
N TRP A 362 33.66 10.16 5.83
CA TRP A 362 33.82 10.52 7.25
C TRP A 362 34.71 11.75 7.44
N GLN A 363 35.64 11.98 6.52
CA GLN A 363 36.51 13.14 6.52
C GLN A 363 35.73 14.42 6.21
N ILE A 364 34.89 14.43 5.18
CA ILE A 364 34.01 15.58 4.85
C ILE A 364 32.96 15.81 5.94
N TYR A 365 32.38 14.73 6.48
CA TYR A 365 31.47 14.83 7.63
C TYR A 365 32.18 15.49 8.82
N SER A 366 33.39 15.05 9.14
CA SER A 366 34.17 15.59 10.25
C SER A 366 34.60 17.03 9.99
N GLU A 367 35.02 17.37 8.77
CA GLU A 367 35.37 18.73 8.38
C GLU A 367 34.17 19.67 8.47
N ARG A 368 33.03 19.32 7.88
CA ARG A 368 31.79 20.10 8.02
C ARG A 368 31.31 20.20 9.46
N LEU A 369 31.40 19.12 10.23
CA LEU A 369 31.04 19.13 11.65
C LEU A 369 31.95 20.09 12.42
N LEU A 370 33.25 20.08 12.15
CA LEU A 370 34.22 20.97 12.80
C LEU A 370 34.05 22.42 12.35
N ASP A 371 33.78 22.68 11.07
CA ASP A 371 33.46 24.02 10.55
C ASP A 371 32.19 24.58 11.19
N LEU A 372 31.13 23.78 11.23
CA LEU A 372 29.89 24.15 11.93
C LEU A 372 30.15 24.35 13.42
N THR A 373 30.94 23.48 14.06
CA THR A 373 31.32 23.64 15.47
C THR A 373 32.11 24.93 15.70
N ALA A 374 33.00 25.31 14.80
CA ALA A 374 33.77 26.55 14.87
C ALA A 374 32.88 27.78 14.64
N VAL A 375 31.99 27.76 13.65
CA VAL A 375 31.05 28.86 13.35
C VAL A 375 30.06 29.06 14.51
N TYR A 376 29.41 27.99 14.97
CA TYR A 376 28.46 28.06 16.08
C TYR A 376 29.16 28.31 17.43
N GLY A 377 30.39 27.79 17.61
CA GLY A 377 31.23 28.06 18.77
C GLY A 377 31.68 29.52 18.85
N PHE A 378 32.11 30.11 17.72
CA PHE A 378 32.41 31.53 17.59
C PHE A 378 31.18 32.38 17.86
N TRP A 379 30.03 32.02 17.25
CA TRP A 379 28.78 32.71 17.52
C TRP A 379 28.44 32.67 19.00
N LYS A 380 28.48 31.49 19.65
CA LYS A 380 28.25 31.33 21.10
C LYS A 380 29.23 32.13 21.96
N HIS A 381 30.49 32.29 21.52
CA HIS A 381 31.50 33.05 22.24
C HIS A 381 31.32 34.58 22.08
N VAL A 382 30.95 35.04 20.89
CA VAL A 382 30.73 36.45 20.58
C VAL A 382 29.36 36.93 21.06
N SER A 383 28.34 36.06 21.02
CA SER A 383 27.02 36.30 21.58
C SER A 383 26.94 35.95 23.06
N ASN A 384 28.04 36.17 23.81
CA ASN A 384 28.09 36.05 25.27
C ASN A 384 26.98 36.93 25.90
N LEU A 385 25.80 36.34 26.05
CA LEU A 385 24.51 36.94 26.42
C LEU A 385 24.44 37.22 27.93
N ASP A 386 25.58 37.61 28.52
CA ASP A 386 25.74 37.95 29.93
C ASP A 386 26.34 39.36 30.10
N ARG A 387 26.03 40.28 29.19
CA ARG A 387 26.23 41.71 29.46
C ARG A 387 24.93 42.37 29.90
N LEU A 388 24.98 42.96 31.10
CA LEU A 388 23.95 43.71 31.79
C LEU A 388 23.30 44.80 30.89
N GLU A 389 24.03 45.31 29.90
CA GLU A 389 23.59 46.36 28.99
C GLU A 389 22.50 45.86 28.00
N SER A 390 22.63 44.65 27.44
CA SER A 390 21.64 44.07 26.53
C SER A 390 20.33 43.74 27.24
N ARG A 391 20.41 43.34 28.52
CA ARG A 391 19.24 43.14 29.40
C ARG A 391 18.51 44.47 29.65
N ARG A 392 19.24 45.58 29.80
CA ARG A 392 18.67 46.94 29.92
C ARG A 392 18.03 47.44 28.62
N TYR A 393 18.59 47.13 27.46
CA TYR A 393 17.94 47.44 26.18
C TYR A 393 16.66 46.63 25.97
N LEU A 394 16.66 45.33 26.33
CA LEU A 394 15.45 44.50 26.28
C LEU A 394 14.40 44.94 27.30
N GLU A 395 14.80 45.34 28.52
CA GLU A 395 13.91 45.94 29.52
C GLU A 395 13.35 47.30 29.04
N MET A 396 14.16 48.11 28.35
CA MET A 396 13.73 49.37 27.74
C MET A 396 12.70 49.12 26.63
N PHE A 397 12.93 48.16 25.73
CA PHE A 397 11.96 47.78 24.70
C PHE A 397 10.69 47.15 25.28
N TYR A 398 10.81 46.37 26.37
CA TYR A 398 9.67 45.81 27.08
C TYR A 398 8.84 46.91 27.75
N ALA A 399 9.47 47.91 28.37
CA ALA A 399 8.81 49.05 28.99
C ALA A 399 8.16 50.00 27.95
N LEU A 400 8.80 50.23 26.81
CA LEU A 400 8.27 51.07 25.73
C LEU A 400 7.13 50.42 24.93
N LYS A 401 7.10 49.08 24.84
CA LYS A 401 6.09 48.36 24.05
C LYS A 401 4.86 47.92 24.87
N TYR A 402 4.95 47.91 26.22
CA TYR A 402 3.87 47.42 27.08
C TYR A 402 3.36 48.41 28.16
N ARG A 403 3.85 49.65 28.26
CA ARG A 403 3.10 50.70 28.97
C ARG A 403 2.08 51.33 28.03
N LYS A 404 0.80 51.05 28.29
CA LYS A 404 -0.30 51.91 27.83
C LYS A 404 -0.07 53.33 28.37
N LEU A 405 -0.06 54.31 27.48
CA LEU A 405 -0.59 55.64 27.81
C LEU A 405 -2.12 55.58 27.72
#